data_AF-B1KME8-F1
#
_entry.id   AF-B1KME8-F1
#
_cell.length_a   1.000
_cell.length_b   1.000
_cell.length_c   1.000
_cell.angle_alpha   90.00
_cell.angle_beta   90.00
_cell.angle_gamma   90.00
#
_symmetry.space_group_name_H-M   'P 1'
#
loop_
_entity.id
_entity.type
_entity.pdbx_description
1 polymer ?
#
loop_
_entity_poly.entity_id
_entity_poly.type
_entity_poly.pdbx_seq_one_letter_code
_entity_poly.pdbx_strand_id
1 'polypeptide(L)'
;MSGKDIFRGKTLLITGGTGSFGNAVLRRFLNTEIREIRIFSRDEKKQDDMRKHFQSDKLKFYIGDVRDLQSILSAMRGVDYVYHAAALKQVPSCEFYPLEAVKTNVLGTENVLEAAIANNVERVVCLSTDKAVYPINAMGISKAMMEKVIVAKSRNLEDSNTTICCTRYGNVMASRGSVIPLFIRQIVNNEPITITDPTMTRFMMTLDDAVDLVLHAFKNGQNGDIFVQKAPAATIEVLVTALLEMLKKPEHVVNVIGTRHGEKLFEALCSREEMFVAQEQGEYFRVPADNRDLNYSKFFEEGDSDLSKVEDYNSHNTERLDVEGMKQLLRKLDFMCEIESGNIIVPEGV
;
A
#
# COMPACT_ATOMS: atom_id res chain seq x y z
N MET A 1 -14.47 -7.25 -20.67
CA MET A 1 -13.61 -8.43 -20.48
C MET A 1 -13.34 -8.56 -18.98
N SER A 2 -13.67 -9.68 -18.35
CA SER A 2 -13.35 -9.85 -16.92
C SER A 2 -11.83 -9.80 -16.76
N GLY A 3 -11.31 -9.19 -15.68
CA GLY A 3 -9.87 -8.99 -15.48
C GLY A 3 -9.02 -10.28 -15.48
N LYS A 4 -9.66 -11.46 -15.48
CA LYS A 4 -9.01 -12.78 -15.57
C LYS A 4 -8.37 -13.06 -16.93
N ASP A 5 -8.83 -12.42 -18.00
CA ASP A 5 -8.33 -12.71 -19.37
C ASP A 5 -6.99 -12.02 -19.66
N ILE A 6 -6.73 -10.86 -19.03
CA ILE A 6 -5.52 -10.05 -19.28
C ILE A 6 -4.23 -10.77 -18.81
N PHE A 7 -4.34 -11.61 -17.78
CA PHE A 7 -3.19 -12.33 -17.22
C PHE A 7 -2.93 -13.69 -17.87
N ARG A 8 -3.77 -14.11 -18.84
CA ARG A 8 -3.67 -15.41 -19.48
C ARG A 8 -2.33 -15.58 -20.19
N GLY A 9 -1.56 -16.60 -19.82
CA GLY A 9 -0.25 -16.90 -20.42
C GLY A 9 0.88 -15.96 -20.02
N LYS A 10 0.61 -14.97 -19.15
CA LYS A 10 1.54 -13.90 -18.79
C LYS A 10 2.42 -14.25 -17.58
N THR A 11 3.49 -13.50 -17.41
CA THR A 11 4.44 -13.61 -16.30
C THR A 11 4.41 -12.36 -15.44
N LEU A 12 4.03 -12.52 -14.17
CA LEU A 12 3.96 -11.44 -13.17
C LEU A 12 5.16 -11.53 -12.22
N LEU A 13 5.88 -10.44 -12.04
CA LEU A 13 6.89 -10.28 -11.00
C LEU A 13 6.34 -9.47 -9.83
N ILE A 14 6.50 -9.99 -8.61
CA ILE A 14 6.15 -9.29 -7.37
C ILE A 14 7.42 -9.08 -6.55
N THR A 15 7.93 -7.85 -6.54
CA THR A 15 9.02 -7.48 -5.64
C THR A 15 8.47 -7.28 -4.22
N GLY A 16 9.20 -7.70 -3.20
CA GLY A 16 8.66 -7.78 -1.84
C GLY A 16 7.55 -8.84 -1.72
N GLY A 17 7.52 -9.81 -2.64
CA GLY A 17 6.42 -10.77 -2.80
C GLY A 17 6.20 -11.73 -1.62
N THR A 18 7.13 -11.80 -0.67
CA THR A 18 6.98 -12.55 0.59
C THR A 18 6.18 -11.80 1.66
N GLY A 19 5.85 -10.53 1.43
CA GLY A 19 5.00 -9.74 2.31
C GLY A 19 3.51 -10.13 2.24
N SER A 20 2.70 -9.49 3.08
CA SER A 20 1.25 -9.72 3.14
C SER A 20 0.55 -9.42 1.81
N PHE A 21 0.91 -8.31 1.15
CA PHE A 21 0.41 -7.96 -0.17
C PHE A 21 0.66 -9.06 -1.20
N GLY A 22 1.89 -9.61 -1.25
CA GLY A 22 2.22 -10.70 -2.16
C GLY A 22 1.35 -11.94 -1.91
N ASN A 23 1.18 -12.33 -0.64
CA ASN A 23 0.28 -13.44 -0.28
C ASN A 23 -1.17 -13.20 -0.70
N ALA A 24 -1.69 -11.97 -0.56
CA ALA A 24 -3.04 -11.63 -0.99
C ALA A 24 -3.20 -11.68 -2.51
N VAL A 25 -2.21 -11.19 -3.26
CA VAL A 25 -2.17 -11.37 -4.72
C VAL A 25 -2.17 -12.85 -5.08
N LEU A 26 -1.38 -13.70 -4.40
CA LEU A 26 -1.37 -15.14 -4.67
C LEU A 26 -2.74 -15.80 -4.49
N ARG A 27 -3.50 -15.44 -3.45
CA ARG A 27 -4.86 -15.97 -3.24
C ARG A 27 -5.80 -15.68 -4.43
N ARG A 28 -5.62 -14.55 -5.12
CA ARG A 28 -6.45 -14.17 -6.27
C ARG A 28 -5.96 -14.74 -7.60
N PHE A 29 -4.65 -14.86 -7.78
CA PHE A 29 -4.06 -15.13 -9.09
C PHE A 29 -3.67 -16.60 -9.33
N LEU A 30 -3.41 -17.40 -8.28
CA LEU A 30 -2.95 -18.79 -8.45
C LEU A 30 -3.92 -19.67 -9.25
N ASN A 31 -5.22 -19.42 -9.07
CA ASN A 31 -6.31 -20.15 -9.73
C ASN A 31 -6.74 -19.53 -11.07
N THR A 32 -5.92 -18.66 -11.67
CA THR A 32 -6.15 -18.05 -12.98
C THR A 32 -5.26 -18.67 -14.05
N GLU A 33 -5.46 -18.33 -15.33
CA GLU A 33 -4.66 -18.82 -16.45
C GLU A 33 -3.28 -18.15 -16.59
N ILE A 34 -2.79 -17.50 -15.53
CA ILE A 34 -1.44 -16.94 -15.49
C ILE A 34 -0.38 -18.05 -15.61
N ARG A 35 0.64 -17.81 -16.44
CA ARG A 35 1.69 -18.80 -16.71
C ARG A 35 2.66 -18.92 -15.54
N GLU A 36 3.12 -17.77 -15.03
CA GLU A 36 4.18 -17.72 -14.02
C GLU A 36 4.01 -16.51 -13.11
N ILE A 37 4.22 -16.71 -11.81
CA ILE A 37 4.32 -15.65 -10.81
C ILE A 37 5.70 -15.76 -10.14
N ARG A 38 6.51 -14.72 -10.30
CA ARG A 38 7.86 -14.62 -9.70
C ARG A 38 7.78 -13.86 -8.38
N ILE A 39 8.14 -14.55 -7.30
CA ILE A 39 8.30 -13.97 -5.96
C ILE A 39 9.74 -13.53 -5.80
N PHE A 40 9.96 -12.21 -5.77
CA PHE A 40 11.28 -11.61 -5.63
C PHE A 40 11.45 -10.97 -4.25
N SER A 41 12.36 -11.49 -3.45
CA SER A 41 12.73 -10.94 -2.15
C SER A 41 14.06 -11.50 -1.66
N ARG A 42 14.53 -11.00 -0.50
CA ARG A 42 15.80 -11.42 0.13
C ARG A 42 15.64 -12.57 1.12
N ASP A 43 14.41 -12.86 1.54
CA ASP A 43 14.12 -13.74 2.67
C ASP A 43 13.87 -15.18 2.18
N GLU A 44 14.96 -15.96 2.10
CA GLU A 44 14.93 -17.35 1.65
C GLU A 44 13.99 -18.24 2.47
N LYS A 45 13.88 -18.00 3.78
CA LYS A 45 12.99 -18.76 4.67
C LYS A 45 11.54 -18.50 4.30
N LYS A 46 11.12 -17.23 4.19
CA LYS A 46 9.74 -16.92 3.79
C LYS A 46 9.41 -17.41 2.38
N GLN A 47 10.38 -17.41 1.47
CA GLN A 47 10.18 -17.99 0.14
C GLN A 47 9.96 -19.50 0.22
N ASP A 48 10.73 -20.23 1.04
CA ASP A 48 10.56 -21.67 1.20
C ASP A 48 9.27 -22.04 1.94
N ASP A 49 8.90 -21.30 2.97
CA ASP A 49 7.62 -21.45 3.67
C ASP A 49 6.45 -21.25 2.68
N MET A 50 6.50 -20.21 1.87
CA MET A 50 5.52 -19.92 0.81
C MET A 50 5.47 -21.02 -0.25
N ARG A 51 6.64 -21.54 -0.67
CA ARG A 51 6.74 -22.65 -1.63
C ARG A 51 6.03 -23.90 -1.12
N LYS A 52 6.31 -24.28 0.13
CA LYS A 52 5.71 -25.45 0.79
C LYS A 52 4.22 -25.26 1.06
N HIS A 53 3.78 -24.05 1.36
CA HIS A 53 2.39 -23.74 1.63
C HIS A 53 1.52 -23.82 0.36
N PHE A 54 1.95 -23.17 -0.72
CA PHE A 54 1.14 -23.08 -1.94
C PHE A 54 1.31 -24.25 -2.92
N GLN A 55 2.46 -24.93 -2.91
CA GLN A 55 2.75 -26.12 -3.75
C GLN A 55 2.30 -25.98 -5.21
N SER A 56 2.56 -24.82 -5.83
CA SER A 56 2.09 -24.51 -7.19
C SER A 56 3.25 -24.35 -8.16
N ASP A 57 3.17 -25.05 -9.30
CA ASP A 57 4.18 -24.99 -10.37
C ASP A 57 4.29 -23.61 -11.04
N LYS A 58 3.25 -22.78 -10.89
CA LYS A 58 3.23 -21.39 -11.38
C LYS A 58 4.15 -20.48 -10.58
N LEU A 59 4.51 -20.85 -9.34
CA LEU A 59 5.35 -20.02 -8.49
C LEU A 59 6.84 -20.28 -8.74
N LYS A 60 7.57 -19.20 -8.99
CA LYS A 60 9.03 -19.21 -9.06
C LYS A 60 9.58 -18.23 -8.04
N PHE A 61 10.64 -18.64 -7.35
CA PHE A 61 11.20 -17.92 -6.22
C PHE A 61 12.58 -17.41 -6.60
N TYR A 62 12.73 -16.08 -6.60
CA TYR A 62 13.95 -15.39 -6.98
C TYR A 62 14.53 -14.70 -5.75
N ILE A 63 15.75 -15.09 -5.36
CA ILE A 63 16.51 -14.38 -4.35
C ILE A 63 17.14 -13.15 -4.99
N GLY A 64 16.90 -11.99 -4.38
CA GLY A 64 17.48 -10.74 -4.86
C GLY A 64 17.09 -9.51 -4.06
N ASP A 65 17.74 -8.40 -4.36
CA ASP A 65 17.52 -7.10 -3.73
C ASP A 65 17.23 -6.04 -4.79
N VAL A 66 16.18 -5.23 -4.58
CA VAL A 66 15.86 -4.10 -5.45
C VAL A 66 16.96 -3.04 -5.46
N ARG A 67 17.81 -3.02 -4.42
CA ARG A 67 18.97 -2.13 -4.32
C ARG A 67 20.08 -2.50 -5.30
N ASP A 68 20.06 -3.71 -5.86
CA ASP A 68 21.02 -4.19 -6.85
C ASP A 68 20.34 -4.30 -8.23
N LEU A 69 20.75 -3.42 -9.15
CA LEU A 69 20.22 -3.39 -10.51
C LEU A 69 20.44 -4.72 -11.25
N GLN A 70 21.58 -5.38 -11.09
CA GLN A 70 21.86 -6.66 -11.77
C GLN A 70 20.99 -7.79 -11.25
N SER A 71 20.71 -7.77 -9.94
CA SER A 71 19.80 -8.71 -9.28
C SER A 71 18.39 -8.61 -9.87
N ILE A 72 17.83 -7.40 -9.93
CA ILE A 72 16.47 -7.21 -10.47
C ILE A 72 16.42 -7.41 -11.99
N LEU A 73 17.43 -6.99 -12.76
CA LEU A 73 17.52 -7.23 -14.20
C LEU A 73 17.41 -8.72 -14.54
N SER A 74 18.08 -9.57 -13.77
CA SER A 74 18.03 -11.02 -13.98
C SER A 74 16.64 -11.59 -13.74
N ALA A 75 15.95 -11.13 -12.69
CA ALA A 75 14.58 -11.54 -12.37
C ALA A 75 13.52 -10.96 -13.32
N MET A 76 13.84 -9.90 -14.08
CA MET A 76 12.92 -9.20 -14.99
C MET A 76 12.82 -9.84 -16.39
N ARG A 77 13.75 -10.73 -16.76
CA ARG A 77 13.79 -11.31 -18.12
C ARG A 77 12.52 -12.09 -18.46
N GLY A 78 11.81 -11.66 -19.50
CA GLY A 78 10.55 -12.30 -19.95
C GLY A 78 9.38 -12.10 -18.99
N VAL A 79 9.44 -11.07 -18.13
CA VAL A 79 8.32 -10.60 -17.33
C VAL A 79 7.43 -9.70 -18.17
N ASP A 80 6.11 -9.91 -18.11
CA ASP A 80 5.13 -9.04 -18.76
C ASP A 80 4.67 -7.91 -17.81
N TYR A 81 4.48 -8.24 -16.52
CA TYR A 81 3.88 -7.34 -15.53
C TYR A 81 4.67 -7.30 -14.23
N VAL A 82 4.70 -6.13 -13.58
CA VAL A 82 5.37 -5.94 -12.29
C VAL A 82 4.42 -5.31 -11.27
N TYR A 83 4.32 -5.94 -10.10
CA TYR A 83 3.83 -5.30 -8.88
C TYR A 83 5.01 -4.99 -7.96
N HIS A 84 5.30 -3.71 -7.77
CA HIS A 84 6.42 -3.25 -6.97
C HIS A 84 6.00 -2.95 -5.53
N ALA A 85 6.10 -3.96 -4.65
CA ALA A 85 5.73 -3.89 -3.24
C ALA A 85 6.93 -3.94 -2.28
N ALA A 86 8.17 -4.02 -2.78
CA ALA A 86 9.36 -3.98 -1.94
C ALA A 86 9.52 -2.59 -1.31
N ALA A 87 9.58 -2.53 0.03
CA ALA A 87 9.76 -1.29 0.76
C ALA A 87 10.30 -1.52 2.18
N LEU A 88 11.00 -0.51 2.70
CA LEU A 88 11.14 -0.30 4.14
C LEU A 88 9.97 0.57 4.61
N LYS A 89 9.05 -0.02 5.39
CA LYS A 89 7.75 0.60 5.70
C LYS A 89 7.49 0.93 7.17
N GLN A 90 8.40 0.58 8.07
CA GLN A 90 8.23 0.84 9.50
C GLN A 90 8.75 2.24 9.82
N VAL A 91 7.86 3.10 10.35
CA VAL A 91 8.19 4.51 10.65
C VAL A 91 9.44 4.63 11.54
N PRO A 92 9.54 3.95 12.71
CA PRO A 92 10.73 4.10 13.57
C PRO A 92 12.02 3.66 12.89
N SER A 93 11.99 2.56 12.13
CA SER A 93 13.17 2.07 11.43
C SER A 93 13.63 3.05 10.34
N CYS A 94 12.71 3.67 9.61
CA CYS A 94 13.07 4.69 8.62
C CYS A 94 13.56 5.99 9.26
N GLU A 95 13.04 6.38 10.43
CA GLU A 95 13.54 7.54 11.18
C GLU A 95 14.98 7.35 11.66
N PHE A 96 15.30 6.17 12.20
CA PHE A 96 16.66 5.89 12.66
C PHE A 96 17.63 5.58 11.52
N TYR A 97 17.14 5.07 10.39
CA TYR A 97 17.95 4.69 9.24
C TYR A 97 17.41 5.29 7.93
N PRO A 98 17.37 6.63 7.78
CA PRO A 98 16.73 7.29 6.65
C PRO A 98 17.42 6.98 5.32
N LEU A 99 18.75 6.80 5.33
CA LEU A 99 19.48 6.38 4.12
C LEU A 99 19.10 4.96 3.67
N GLU A 100 18.70 4.07 4.58
CA GLU A 100 18.21 2.75 4.23
C GLU A 100 16.81 2.81 3.62
N ALA A 101 15.98 3.75 4.06
CA ALA A 101 14.71 4.07 3.43
C ALA A 101 14.94 4.61 2.01
N VAL A 102 15.87 5.53 1.80
CA VAL A 102 16.24 6.06 0.46
C VAL A 102 16.73 4.95 -0.46
N LYS A 103 17.69 4.12 -0.01
CA LYS A 103 18.22 3.01 -0.82
C LYS A 103 17.13 2.03 -1.26
N THR A 104 16.18 1.73 -0.38
CA THR A 104 15.13 0.73 -0.67
C THR A 104 13.97 1.32 -1.45
N ASN A 105 13.42 2.43 -0.96
CA ASN A 105 12.15 2.99 -1.44
C ASN A 105 12.33 3.95 -2.61
N VAL A 106 13.50 4.56 -2.78
CA VAL A 106 13.76 5.52 -3.86
C VAL A 106 14.67 4.89 -4.92
N LEU A 107 15.92 4.57 -4.55
CA LEU A 107 16.88 3.99 -5.48
C LEU A 107 16.48 2.57 -5.92
N GLY A 108 15.91 1.77 -5.00
CA GLY A 108 15.39 0.46 -5.32
C GLY A 108 14.22 0.51 -6.30
N THR A 109 13.35 1.53 -6.20
CA THR A 109 12.28 1.74 -7.18
C THR A 109 12.86 2.14 -8.52
N GLU A 110 13.80 3.09 -8.56
CA GLU A 110 14.49 3.47 -9.81
C GLU A 110 15.09 2.25 -10.53
N ASN A 111 15.80 1.38 -9.81
CA ASN A 111 16.35 0.14 -10.38
C ASN A 111 15.26 -0.78 -10.96
N VAL A 112 14.12 -0.91 -10.29
CA VAL A 112 12.99 -1.71 -10.78
C VAL A 112 12.40 -1.11 -12.05
N LEU A 113 12.24 0.21 -12.11
CA LEU A 113 11.70 0.89 -13.29
C LEU A 113 12.66 0.77 -14.48
N GLU A 114 13.95 1.01 -14.27
CA GLU A 114 15.00 0.86 -15.30
C GLU A 114 15.05 -0.58 -15.82
N ALA A 115 15.03 -1.58 -14.92
CA ALA A 115 15.01 -2.97 -15.33
C ALA A 115 13.74 -3.34 -16.10
N ALA A 116 12.58 -2.81 -15.71
CA ALA A 116 11.32 -3.04 -16.40
C ALA A 116 11.33 -2.47 -17.83
N ILE A 117 11.78 -1.22 -17.98
CA ILE A 117 11.91 -0.56 -19.29
C ILE A 117 12.90 -1.32 -20.18
N ALA A 118 14.08 -1.66 -19.65
CA ALA A 118 15.11 -2.40 -20.39
C ALA A 118 14.66 -3.80 -20.84
N ASN A 119 13.68 -4.39 -20.17
CA ASN A 119 13.12 -5.71 -20.50
C ASN A 119 11.76 -5.62 -21.22
N ASN A 120 11.33 -4.44 -21.65
CA ASN A 120 10.04 -4.21 -22.32
C ASN A 120 8.83 -4.75 -21.54
N VAL A 121 8.86 -4.63 -20.22
CA VAL A 121 7.71 -4.96 -19.36
C VAL A 121 6.53 -4.08 -19.77
N GLU A 122 5.35 -4.67 -19.96
CA GLU A 122 4.17 -3.94 -20.44
C GLU A 122 3.61 -2.99 -19.37
N ARG A 123 3.54 -3.44 -18.10
CA ARG A 123 2.96 -2.63 -17.01
C ARG A 123 3.67 -2.80 -15.68
N VAL A 124 3.92 -1.69 -15.01
CA VAL A 124 4.47 -1.61 -13.65
C VAL A 124 3.51 -0.84 -12.76
N VAL A 125 3.05 -1.48 -11.68
CA VAL A 125 2.25 -0.81 -10.63
C VAL A 125 3.08 -0.72 -9.36
N CYS A 126 3.37 0.50 -8.91
CA CYS A 126 4.08 0.77 -7.67
C CYS A 126 3.12 0.99 -6.50
N LEU A 127 3.54 0.61 -5.30
CA LEU A 127 2.74 0.74 -4.09
C LEU A 127 3.31 1.83 -3.16
N SER A 128 2.48 2.84 -2.90
CA SER A 128 2.73 3.94 -1.98
C SER A 128 1.73 3.94 -0.82
N THR A 129 1.71 5.00 -0.02
CA THR A 129 0.97 5.11 1.24
C THR A 129 0.45 6.54 1.43
N ASP A 130 -0.68 6.69 2.12
CA ASP A 130 -1.19 8.00 2.58
C ASP A 130 -0.13 8.89 3.27
N LYS A 131 0.85 8.28 3.96
CA LYS A 131 1.96 9.01 4.60
C LYS A 131 2.88 9.74 3.63
N ALA A 132 2.76 9.48 2.32
CA ALA A 132 3.46 10.21 1.27
C ALA A 132 2.84 11.60 1.01
N VAL A 133 1.60 11.84 1.43
CA VAL A 133 0.94 13.15 1.31
C VAL A 133 1.27 13.99 2.54
N TYR A 134 1.77 15.21 2.34
CA TYR A 134 2.25 16.08 3.44
C TYR A 134 3.13 15.31 4.45
N PRO A 135 4.20 14.63 3.98
CA PRO A 135 4.91 13.67 4.81
C PRO A 135 5.67 14.36 5.95
N ILE A 136 5.58 13.81 7.17
CA ILE A 136 6.28 14.33 8.36
C ILE A 136 7.34 13.38 8.91
N ASN A 137 7.42 12.16 8.37
CA ASN A 137 8.37 11.13 8.79
C ASN A 137 9.17 10.60 7.61
N ALA A 138 10.38 10.10 7.87
CA ALA A 138 11.32 9.63 6.86
C ALA A 138 10.75 8.52 5.96
N MET A 139 9.88 7.67 6.50
CA MET A 139 9.17 6.64 5.71
C MET A 139 8.27 7.28 4.65
N GLY A 140 7.39 8.18 5.09
CA GLY A 140 6.50 8.95 4.22
C GLY A 140 7.26 9.80 3.21
N ILE A 141 8.32 10.50 3.63
CA ILE A 141 9.17 11.31 2.74
C ILE A 141 9.81 10.44 1.65
N SER A 142 10.33 9.26 2.01
CA SER A 142 10.92 8.35 1.03
C SER A 142 9.89 7.84 0.01
N LYS A 143 8.62 7.64 0.42
CA LYS A 143 7.53 7.22 -0.47
C LYS A 143 6.99 8.37 -1.32
N ALA A 144 6.94 9.58 -0.79
CA ALA A 144 6.65 10.78 -1.58
C ALA A 144 7.72 11.00 -2.67
N MET A 145 9.00 10.80 -2.32
CA MET A 145 10.09 10.87 -3.29
C MET A 145 10.00 9.74 -4.34
N MET A 146 9.66 8.52 -3.92
CA MET A 146 9.39 7.40 -4.83
C MET A 146 8.30 7.75 -5.87
N GLU A 147 7.20 8.37 -5.44
CA GLU A 147 6.15 8.82 -6.36
C GLU A 147 6.66 9.87 -7.36
N LYS A 148 7.50 10.80 -6.92
CA LYS A 148 8.14 11.76 -7.83
C LYS A 148 9.07 11.08 -8.84
N VAL A 149 9.82 10.05 -8.43
CA VAL A 149 10.64 9.23 -9.35
C VAL A 149 9.76 8.53 -10.38
N ILE A 150 8.65 7.93 -9.95
CA ILE A 150 7.69 7.25 -10.84
C ILE A 150 7.13 8.22 -11.90
N VAL A 151 6.61 9.38 -11.46
CA VAL A 151 6.05 10.40 -12.36
C VAL A 151 7.13 10.98 -13.27
N ALA A 152 8.35 11.19 -12.78
CA ALA A 152 9.44 11.68 -13.61
C ALA A 152 9.85 10.66 -14.69
N LYS A 153 9.91 9.37 -14.33
CA LYS A 153 10.24 8.29 -15.28
C LYS A 153 9.17 8.16 -16.36
N SER A 154 7.91 8.26 -15.98
CA SER A 154 6.78 8.05 -16.88
C SER A 154 6.66 9.09 -17.99
N ARG A 155 7.25 10.29 -17.82
CA ARG A 155 7.28 11.36 -18.84
C ARG A 155 8.10 11.01 -20.07
N ASN A 156 9.07 10.11 -19.96
CA ASN A 156 10.00 9.77 -21.05
C ASN A 156 9.67 8.41 -21.69
N LEU A 157 8.41 7.98 -21.65
CA LEU A 157 7.97 6.65 -22.10
C LEU A 157 7.07 6.68 -23.34
N GLU A 158 6.99 7.80 -24.07
CA GLU A 158 6.14 7.91 -25.27
C GLU A 158 6.47 6.85 -26.34
N ASP A 159 7.75 6.52 -26.52
CA ASP A 159 8.22 5.47 -27.44
C ASP A 159 8.36 4.08 -26.79
N SER A 160 8.01 3.95 -25.51
CA SER A 160 8.11 2.69 -24.77
C SER A 160 6.78 1.96 -24.70
N ASN A 161 6.83 0.63 -24.74
CA ASN A 161 5.67 -0.22 -24.49
C ASN A 161 5.33 -0.33 -22.99
N THR A 162 6.13 0.27 -22.10
CA THR A 162 5.95 0.21 -20.66
C THR A 162 5.01 1.30 -20.17
N THR A 163 3.93 0.90 -19.49
CA THR A 163 3.10 1.80 -18.68
C THR A 163 3.50 1.71 -17.21
N ILE A 164 3.81 2.85 -16.57
CA ILE A 164 4.12 2.92 -15.14
C ILE A 164 3.04 3.74 -14.43
N CYS A 165 2.42 3.17 -13.41
CA CYS A 165 1.52 3.90 -12.52
C CYS A 165 1.78 3.56 -11.05
N CYS A 166 1.18 4.33 -10.15
CA CYS A 166 1.29 4.16 -8.72
C CYS A 166 -0.09 4.00 -8.09
N THR A 167 -0.15 3.30 -6.97
CA THR A 167 -1.30 3.24 -6.09
C THR A 167 -0.92 3.85 -4.75
N ARG A 168 -1.84 4.58 -4.13
CA ARG A 168 -1.69 5.13 -2.80
C ARG A 168 -2.90 4.78 -1.96
N TYR A 169 -2.64 4.23 -0.79
CA TYR A 169 -3.69 3.75 0.09
C TYR A 169 -3.32 3.89 1.57
N GLY A 170 -4.32 3.77 2.43
CA GLY A 170 -4.17 3.97 3.86
C GLY A 170 -3.61 2.76 4.60
N ASN A 171 -3.79 2.75 5.91
CA ASN A 171 -3.43 1.61 6.74
C ASN A 171 -4.27 0.38 6.35
N VAL A 172 -3.62 -0.67 5.85
CA VAL A 172 -4.25 -1.99 5.71
C VAL A 172 -4.49 -2.58 7.10
N MET A 173 -5.77 -2.82 7.40
CA MET A 173 -6.22 -3.41 8.66
C MET A 173 -5.53 -4.75 8.89
N ALA A 174 -5.14 -4.96 10.15
CA ALA A 174 -4.50 -6.17 10.63
C ALA A 174 -3.18 -6.56 9.95
N SER A 175 -2.54 -5.69 9.16
CA SER A 175 -1.24 -5.99 8.58
C SER A 175 -0.17 -6.25 9.67
N ARG A 176 0.83 -7.08 9.35
CA ARG A 176 1.92 -7.40 10.31
C ARG A 176 2.58 -6.16 10.91
N GLY A 177 2.60 -6.09 12.24
CA GLY A 177 3.15 -4.97 13.02
C GLY A 177 2.25 -3.73 13.10
N SER A 178 1.00 -3.83 12.66
CA SER A 178 0.01 -2.75 12.81
C SER A 178 -0.68 -2.77 14.18
N VAL A 179 -1.57 -1.79 14.40
CA VAL A 179 -2.19 -1.56 15.70
C VAL A 179 -3.27 -2.58 16.07
N ILE A 180 -4.03 -3.12 15.10
CA ILE A 180 -5.10 -4.09 15.38
C ILE A 180 -4.54 -5.39 16.00
N PRO A 181 -3.50 -6.04 15.42
CA PRO A 181 -2.90 -7.24 16.01
C PRO A 181 -2.20 -6.94 17.35
N LEU A 182 -1.67 -5.72 17.52
CA LEU A 182 -1.09 -5.29 18.79
C LEU A 182 -2.16 -5.21 19.88
N PHE A 183 -3.28 -4.53 19.62
CA PHE A 183 -4.37 -4.38 20.59
C PHE A 183 -5.00 -5.72 20.94
N ILE A 184 -5.26 -6.59 19.95
CA ILE A 184 -5.78 -7.94 20.21
C ILE A 184 -4.82 -8.72 21.12
N ARG A 185 -3.50 -8.66 20.87
CA ARG A 185 -2.50 -9.31 21.71
C ARG A 185 -2.48 -8.75 23.13
N GLN A 186 -2.54 -7.43 23.28
CA GLN A 186 -2.62 -6.76 24.57
C GLN A 186 -3.87 -7.20 25.35
N ILE A 187 -5.03 -7.24 24.69
CA ILE A 187 -6.29 -7.70 25.29
C ILE A 187 -6.18 -9.17 25.73
N VAL A 188 -5.69 -10.05 24.87
CA VAL A 188 -5.56 -11.50 25.15
C VAL A 188 -4.57 -11.76 26.29
N ASN A 189 -3.46 -11.02 26.34
CA ASN A 189 -2.43 -11.15 27.37
C ASN A 189 -2.76 -10.38 28.66
N ASN A 190 -3.91 -9.70 28.73
CA ASN A 190 -4.30 -8.84 29.83
C ASN A 190 -3.30 -7.69 30.11
N GLU A 191 -2.63 -7.21 29.05
CA GLU A 191 -1.77 -6.03 29.07
C GLU A 191 -2.58 -4.78 28.70
N PRO A 192 -2.36 -3.62 29.34
CA PRO A 192 -3.08 -2.40 28.98
C PRO A 192 -2.88 -2.04 27.50
N ILE A 193 -3.96 -1.65 26.82
CA ILE A 193 -3.86 -1.05 25.50
C ILE A 193 -3.15 0.30 25.64
N THR A 194 -2.22 0.60 24.75
CA THR A 194 -1.55 1.90 24.70
C THR A 194 -2.00 2.66 23.46
N ILE A 195 -2.78 3.73 23.64
CA ILE A 195 -3.18 4.64 22.56
C ILE A 195 -2.49 5.98 22.70
N THR A 196 -2.21 6.62 21.57
CA THR A 196 -1.57 7.92 21.55
C THR A 196 -2.57 9.03 21.79
N ASP A 197 -3.47 9.22 20.83
CA ASP A 197 -4.57 10.18 20.89
C ASP A 197 -5.85 9.48 20.40
N PRO A 198 -6.91 9.41 21.24
CA PRO A 198 -8.17 8.73 20.87
C PRO A 198 -8.88 9.38 19.67
N THR A 199 -8.64 10.67 19.43
CA THR A 199 -9.32 11.46 18.38
C THR A 199 -8.66 11.33 17.01
N MET A 200 -7.45 10.74 16.94
CA MET A 200 -6.78 10.47 15.67
C MET A 200 -7.65 9.66 14.73
N THR A 201 -7.71 10.05 13.47
CA THR A 201 -8.43 9.31 12.43
C THR A 201 -7.46 8.60 11.50
N ARG A 202 -7.82 7.40 11.05
CA ARG A 202 -7.10 6.65 10.01
C ARG A 202 -8.10 6.08 9.03
N PHE A 203 -7.72 6.07 7.74
CA PHE A 203 -8.44 5.31 6.73
C PHE A 203 -8.39 3.82 7.08
N MET A 204 -9.53 3.14 6.94
CA MET A 204 -9.69 1.72 7.25
C MET A 204 -9.96 0.96 5.95
N MET A 205 -9.04 0.07 5.60
CA MET A 205 -9.17 -0.76 4.40
C MET A 205 -8.66 -2.18 4.64
N THR A 206 -9.25 -3.15 3.96
CA THR A 206 -8.77 -4.53 3.99
C THR A 206 -7.57 -4.71 3.06
N LEU A 207 -6.86 -5.82 3.22
CA LEU A 207 -5.80 -6.20 2.29
C LEU A 207 -6.36 -6.52 0.90
N ASP A 208 -7.59 -7.03 0.84
CA ASP A 208 -8.30 -7.27 -0.41
C ASP A 208 -8.63 -5.97 -1.15
N ASP A 209 -9.10 -4.95 -0.44
CA ASP A 209 -9.33 -3.61 -1.01
C ASP A 209 -8.03 -3.06 -1.65
N ALA A 210 -6.88 -3.20 -0.98
CA ALA A 210 -5.60 -2.80 -1.52
C ALA A 210 -5.20 -3.57 -2.81
N VAL A 211 -5.54 -4.86 -2.90
CA VAL A 211 -5.31 -5.63 -4.13
C VAL A 211 -6.29 -5.22 -5.23
N ASP A 212 -7.55 -4.88 -4.90
CA ASP A 212 -8.52 -4.35 -5.87
C ASP A 212 -8.06 -3.01 -6.45
N LEU A 213 -7.51 -2.12 -5.62
CA LEU A 213 -6.88 -0.88 -6.08
C LEU A 213 -5.73 -1.12 -7.05
N VAL A 214 -4.83 -2.07 -6.75
CA VAL A 214 -3.71 -2.42 -7.66
C VAL A 214 -4.22 -3.01 -8.97
N LEU A 215 -5.25 -3.85 -8.93
CA LEU A 215 -5.91 -4.38 -10.13
C LEU A 215 -6.61 -3.29 -10.94
N HIS A 216 -7.21 -2.30 -10.29
CA HIS A 216 -7.85 -1.16 -10.94
C HIS A 216 -6.80 -0.29 -11.65
N ALA A 217 -5.73 0.08 -10.95
CA ALA A 217 -4.61 0.85 -11.51
C ALA A 217 -3.92 0.10 -12.65
N PHE A 218 -3.77 -1.22 -12.53
CA PHE A 218 -3.21 -2.05 -13.59
C PHE A 218 -4.03 -1.97 -14.89
N LYS A 219 -5.37 -1.99 -14.80
CA LYS A 219 -6.26 -1.97 -15.98
C LYS A 219 -6.43 -0.57 -16.58
N ASN A 220 -6.55 0.44 -15.73
CA ASN A 220 -6.99 1.77 -16.13
C ASN A 220 -5.86 2.80 -16.15
N GLY A 221 -4.68 2.44 -15.63
CA GLY A 221 -3.56 3.35 -15.50
C GLY A 221 -2.91 3.71 -16.82
N GLN A 222 -2.53 4.99 -16.88
CA GLN A 222 -1.64 5.58 -17.87
C GLN A 222 -0.33 6.01 -17.17
N ASN A 223 0.64 6.42 -17.98
CA ASN A 223 1.97 6.79 -17.50
C ASN A 223 1.91 7.92 -16.48
N GLY A 224 2.36 7.62 -15.26
CA GLY A 224 2.51 8.53 -14.12
C GLY A 224 1.25 8.76 -13.31
N ASP A 225 0.14 8.08 -13.62
CA ASP A 225 -1.07 8.16 -12.81
C ASP A 225 -0.83 7.65 -11.38
N ILE A 226 -1.45 8.32 -10.40
CA ILE A 226 -1.59 7.83 -9.03
C ILE A 226 -3.06 7.50 -8.78
N PHE A 227 -3.34 6.24 -8.41
CA PHE A 227 -4.68 5.80 -8.05
C PHE A 227 -4.86 5.73 -6.54
N VAL A 228 -5.98 6.25 -6.07
CA VAL A 228 -6.41 6.23 -4.68
C VAL A 228 -7.78 5.57 -4.62
N GLN A 229 -7.97 4.65 -3.68
CA GLN A 229 -9.30 4.13 -3.38
C GLN A 229 -9.96 5.01 -2.32
N LYS A 230 -11.22 5.37 -2.53
CA LYS A 230 -12.05 5.98 -1.50
C LYS A 230 -12.24 4.97 -0.38
N ALA A 231 -12.02 5.40 0.85
CA ALA A 231 -12.11 4.54 2.02
C ALA A 231 -12.76 5.29 3.18
N PRO A 232 -13.54 4.60 4.02
CA PRO A 232 -14.01 5.19 5.26
C PRO A 232 -12.83 5.33 6.24
N ALA A 233 -13.04 6.14 7.28
CA ALA A 233 -12.11 6.31 8.38
C ALA A 233 -12.78 6.00 9.72
N ALA A 234 -11.97 5.72 10.73
CA ALA A 234 -12.45 5.65 12.12
C ALA A 234 -11.46 6.35 13.05
N THR A 235 -11.94 6.80 14.20
CA THR A 235 -11.06 7.25 15.28
C THR A 235 -10.39 6.05 15.95
N ILE A 236 -9.25 6.29 16.61
CA ILE A 236 -8.60 5.26 17.42
C ILE A 236 -9.51 4.80 18.56
N GLU A 237 -10.29 5.72 19.16
CA GLU A 237 -11.30 5.39 20.16
C GLU A 237 -12.36 4.41 19.63
N VAL A 238 -12.96 4.70 18.46
CA VAL A 238 -13.97 3.82 17.84
C VAL A 238 -13.37 2.44 17.57
N LEU A 239 -12.14 2.38 17.07
CA LEU A 239 -11.44 1.12 16.82
C LEU A 239 -11.24 0.30 18.11
N VAL A 240 -10.75 0.95 19.19
CA VAL A 240 -10.53 0.27 20.47
C VAL A 240 -11.85 -0.23 21.05
N THR A 241 -12.88 0.62 21.10
CA THR A 241 -14.20 0.24 21.59
C THR A 241 -14.78 -0.93 20.82
N ALA A 242 -14.71 -0.90 19.48
CA ALA A 242 -15.15 -2.01 18.63
C ALA A 242 -14.43 -3.32 18.97
N LEU A 243 -13.10 -3.29 19.14
CA LEU A 243 -12.31 -4.46 19.52
C LEU A 243 -12.69 -4.98 20.92
N LEU A 244 -12.81 -4.11 21.92
CA LEU A 244 -13.17 -4.52 23.29
C LEU A 244 -14.55 -5.18 23.35
N GLU A 245 -15.51 -4.64 22.61
CA GLU A 245 -16.85 -5.23 22.51
C GLU A 245 -16.83 -6.59 21.79
N MET A 246 -16.11 -6.72 20.66
CA MET A 246 -15.99 -7.98 19.93
C MET A 246 -15.27 -9.06 20.75
N LEU A 247 -14.26 -8.68 21.54
CA LEU A 247 -13.54 -9.60 22.43
C LEU A 247 -14.24 -9.85 23.78
N LYS A 248 -15.40 -9.22 24.03
CA LYS A 248 -16.16 -9.31 25.29
C LYS A 248 -15.33 -8.90 26.51
N LYS A 249 -14.53 -7.83 26.36
CA LYS A 249 -13.63 -7.27 27.39
C LYS A 249 -13.87 -5.75 27.57
N PRO A 250 -15.09 -5.30 27.90
CA PRO A 250 -15.42 -3.87 27.98
C PRO A 250 -14.65 -3.10 29.06
N GLU A 251 -14.20 -3.78 30.12
CA GLU A 251 -13.46 -3.17 31.24
C GLU A 251 -11.92 -3.21 31.06
N HIS A 252 -11.43 -3.61 29.89
CA HIS A 252 -9.99 -3.69 29.63
C HIS A 252 -9.33 -2.32 29.72
N VAL A 253 -8.16 -2.25 30.37
CA VAL A 253 -7.48 -0.98 30.63
C VAL A 253 -6.93 -0.39 29.33
N VAL A 254 -7.24 0.89 29.09
CA VAL A 254 -6.71 1.68 27.97
C VAL A 254 -5.93 2.88 28.52
N ASN A 255 -4.64 2.90 28.26
CA ASN A 255 -3.73 3.97 28.65
C ASN A 255 -3.51 4.94 27.49
N VAL A 256 -3.84 6.22 27.70
CA VAL A 256 -3.51 7.30 26.78
C VAL A 256 -2.09 7.80 27.09
N ILE A 257 -1.14 7.49 26.21
CA ILE A 257 0.29 7.82 26.38
C ILE A 257 0.70 9.13 25.71
N GLY A 258 -0.23 9.78 24.99
CA GLY A 258 0.04 10.98 24.20
C GLY A 258 0.63 10.69 22.81
N THR A 259 0.66 11.70 21.96
CA THR A 259 1.13 11.59 20.57
C THR A 259 2.61 11.19 20.49
N ARG A 260 2.91 10.08 19.79
CA ARG A 260 4.29 9.68 19.50
C ARG A 260 4.87 10.57 18.39
N HIS A 261 6.20 10.64 18.36
CA HIS A 261 6.92 11.34 17.30
C HIS A 261 6.61 10.72 15.93
N GLY A 262 6.44 11.58 14.91
CA GLY A 262 6.24 11.15 13.52
C GLY A 262 4.82 10.71 13.16
N GLU A 263 3.83 10.92 14.03
CA GLU A 263 2.41 10.65 13.77
C GLU A 263 1.61 11.94 13.52
N LYS A 264 0.65 11.87 12.61
CA LYS A 264 -0.30 12.96 12.36
C LYS A 264 -1.61 12.71 13.10
N LEU A 265 -2.35 13.79 13.35
CA LEU A 265 -3.73 13.71 13.82
C LEU A 265 -4.61 12.96 12.79
N PHE A 266 -4.36 13.19 11.51
CA PHE A 266 -5.01 12.49 10.40
C PHE A 266 -4.10 12.28 9.22
N GLU A 267 -4.48 11.34 8.37
CA GLU A 267 -3.78 11.08 7.12
C GLU A 267 -4.57 11.65 5.95
N ALA A 268 -3.85 12.09 4.92
CA ALA A 268 -4.43 12.55 3.67
C ALA A 268 -4.09 11.53 2.57
N LEU A 269 -5.05 11.20 1.72
CA LEU A 269 -4.84 10.34 0.55
C LEU A 269 -4.56 11.16 -0.71
N CYS A 270 -5.14 12.35 -0.83
CA CYS A 270 -4.86 13.31 -1.90
C CYS A 270 -4.65 14.70 -1.29
N SER A 271 -3.57 15.37 -1.65
CA SER A 271 -3.36 16.79 -1.36
C SER A 271 -4.36 17.67 -2.11
N ARG A 272 -4.44 18.95 -1.75
CA ARG A 272 -5.30 19.93 -2.46
C ARG A 272 -4.98 20.05 -3.95
N GLU A 273 -3.69 20.05 -4.30
CA GLU A 273 -3.23 20.09 -5.69
C GLU A 273 -3.65 18.84 -6.46
N GLU A 274 -3.50 17.66 -5.84
CA GLU A 274 -3.91 16.40 -6.45
C GLU A 274 -5.44 16.33 -6.61
N MET A 275 -6.21 16.78 -5.61
CA MET A 275 -7.67 16.85 -5.68
C MET A 275 -8.17 17.81 -6.75
N PHE A 276 -7.45 18.89 -7.03
CA PHE A 276 -7.81 19.85 -8.08
C PHE A 276 -7.81 19.21 -9.48
N VAL A 277 -6.91 18.25 -9.72
CA VAL A 277 -6.80 17.53 -11.01
C VAL A 277 -7.36 16.11 -10.99
N ALA A 278 -7.84 15.64 -9.83
CA ALA A 278 -8.30 14.27 -9.65
C ALA A 278 -9.53 13.99 -10.52
N GLN A 279 -9.52 12.85 -11.20
CA GLN A 279 -10.63 12.32 -11.96
C GLN A 279 -11.33 11.22 -11.14
N GLU A 280 -12.62 11.38 -10.92
CA GLU A 280 -13.41 10.38 -10.21
C GLU A 280 -13.75 9.18 -11.11
N GLN A 281 -13.51 7.97 -10.60
CA GLN A 281 -13.74 6.71 -11.29
C GLN A 281 -14.50 5.74 -10.37
N GLY A 282 -15.71 6.13 -9.96
CA GLY A 282 -16.52 5.38 -8.99
C GLY A 282 -15.87 5.38 -7.61
N GLU A 283 -15.43 4.21 -7.14
CA GLU A 283 -14.76 4.04 -5.83
C GLU A 283 -13.29 4.51 -5.82
N TYR A 284 -12.80 5.06 -6.93
CA TYR A 284 -11.40 5.46 -7.08
C TYR A 284 -11.27 6.92 -7.50
N PHE A 285 -10.19 7.56 -7.06
CA PHE A 285 -9.65 8.75 -7.68
C PHE A 285 -8.44 8.37 -8.53
N ARG A 286 -8.38 8.93 -9.74
CA ARG A 286 -7.20 8.92 -10.59
C ARG A 286 -6.60 10.33 -10.58
N VAL A 287 -5.41 10.47 -10.03
CA VAL A 287 -4.62 11.70 -10.10
C VAL A 287 -3.70 11.57 -11.32
N PRO A 288 -3.96 12.26 -12.42
CA PRO A 288 -3.13 12.17 -13.61
C PRO A 288 -1.73 12.71 -13.32
N ALA A 289 -0.75 12.20 -14.05
CA ALA A 289 0.59 12.77 -14.03
C ALA A 289 0.54 14.25 -14.38
N ASP A 290 1.26 15.05 -13.61
CA ASP A 290 1.50 16.43 -13.93
C ASP A 290 2.43 16.51 -15.15
N ASN A 291 1.81 16.58 -16.33
CA ASN A 291 2.44 16.61 -17.65
C ASN A 291 2.68 18.05 -18.14
N ARG A 292 3.02 18.97 -17.23
CA ARG A 292 3.59 20.27 -17.60
C ARG A 292 4.94 20.01 -18.30
N ASP A 293 4.93 19.81 -19.63
CA ASP A 293 6.02 19.47 -20.59
C ASP A 293 7.44 19.98 -20.27
N LEU A 294 8.05 19.53 -19.16
CA LEU A 294 9.31 20.08 -18.62
C LEU A 294 9.32 21.62 -18.58
N ASN A 295 8.13 22.25 -18.60
CA ASN A 295 7.99 23.66 -18.83
C ASN A 295 8.04 24.38 -17.48
N TYR A 296 9.21 24.90 -17.16
CA TYR A 296 9.49 25.60 -15.91
C TYR A 296 8.54 26.80 -15.70
N SER A 297 8.00 27.44 -16.76
CA SER A 297 7.14 28.62 -16.60
C SER A 297 5.88 28.32 -15.77
N LYS A 298 5.34 27.10 -15.82
CA LYS A 298 4.17 26.72 -15.01
C LYS A 298 4.48 26.45 -13.53
N PHE A 299 5.74 26.54 -13.11
CA PHE A 299 6.13 26.57 -11.69
C PHE A 299 6.40 27.99 -11.18
N PHE A 300 6.55 28.98 -12.07
CA PHE A 300 7.03 30.33 -11.71
C PHE A 300 6.12 31.48 -12.19
N GLU A 301 5.44 31.37 -13.34
CA GLU A 301 4.84 32.48 -14.08
C GLU A 301 3.31 32.33 -14.30
N GLU A 302 2.77 31.11 -14.31
CA GLU A 302 1.33 30.83 -14.49
C GLU A 302 0.75 30.16 -13.23
N GLY A 303 -0.13 30.86 -12.51
CA GLY A 303 -0.87 30.31 -11.37
C GLY A 303 -2.32 29.97 -11.75
N ASP A 304 -2.82 28.82 -11.33
CA ASP A 304 -4.20 28.41 -11.59
C ASP A 304 -5.15 29.07 -10.57
N SER A 305 -6.15 29.79 -11.07
CA SER A 305 -7.07 30.59 -10.25
C SER A 305 -8.25 29.76 -9.76
N ASP A 306 -8.05 28.90 -8.74
CA ASP A 306 -8.96 28.69 -7.58
C ASP A 306 -8.57 27.51 -6.63
N LEU A 307 -7.29 27.19 -6.46
CA LEU A 307 -6.83 26.18 -5.47
C LEU A 307 -7.43 26.41 -4.06
N SER A 308 -7.78 27.67 -3.72
CA SER A 308 -8.43 28.08 -2.48
C SER A 308 -9.73 27.34 -2.15
N LYS A 309 -10.48 26.86 -3.16
CA LYS A 309 -11.80 26.22 -2.97
C LYS A 309 -11.77 24.69 -2.88
N VAL A 310 -10.62 24.06 -3.15
CA VAL A 310 -10.47 22.60 -3.11
C VAL A 310 -9.83 22.18 -1.79
N GLU A 311 -10.51 21.31 -1.05
CA GLU A 311 -9.98 20.65 0.15
C GLU A 311 -9.19 19.41 -0.23
N ASP A 312 -8.22 19.02 0.61
CA ASP A 312 -7.53 17.74 0.51
C ASP A 312 -8.49 16.60 0.87
N TYR A 313 -8.28 15.40 0.34
CA TYR A 313 -9.05 14.23 0.74
C TYR A 313 -8.33 13.51 1.88
N ASN A 314 -8.94 13.53 3.08
CA ASN A 314 -8.30 13.07 4.30
C ASN A 314 -9.25 12.29 5.23
N SER A 315 -8.69 11.67 6.27
CA SER A 315 -9.46 10.81 7.18
C SER A 315 -10.40 11.57 8.13
N HIS A 316 -10.41 12.91 8.13
CA HIS A 316 -11.40 13.72 8.84
C HIS A 316 -12.64 14.04 8.01
N ASN A 317 -12.47 14.27 6.70
CA ASN A 317 -13.57 14.70 5.82
C ASN A 317 -14.17 13.59 4.96
N THR A 318 -13.67 12.35 5.10
CA THR A 318 -14.33 11.16 4.54
C THR A 318 -15.47 10.64 5.44
N GLU A 319 -16.16 9.58 5.01
CA GLU A 319 -17.12 8.87 5.84
C GLU A 319 -16.45 8.34 7.11
N ARG A 320 -16.92 8.78 8.28
CA ARG A 320 -16.41 8.31 9.58
C ARG A 320 -17.32 7.26 10.16
N LEU A 321 -16.79 6.05 10.33
CA LEU A 321 -17.49 4.92 10.91
C LEU A 321 -17.75 5.16 12.40
N ASP A 322 -18.92 4.73 12.85
CA ASP A 322 -19.21 4.51 14.25
C ASP A 322 -18.71 3.11 14.70
N VAL A 323 -18.98 2.76 15.95
CA VAL A 323 -18.56 1.47 16.52
C VAL A 323 -19.15 0.28 15.76
N GLU A 324 -20.42 0.34 15.36
CA GLU A 324 -21.06 -0.76 14.62
C GLU A 324 -20.51 -0.89 13.19
N GLY A 325 -20.33 0.21 12.49
CA GLY A 325 -19.67 0.24 11.17
C GLY A 325 -18.24 -0.31 11.24
N MET A 326 -17.49 0.04 12.28
CA MET A 326 -16.14 -0.49 12.51
C MET A 326 -16.17 -2.00 12.77
N LYS A 327 -17.10 -2.51 13.57
CA LYS A 327 -17.26 -3.97 13.78
C LYS A 327 -17.61 -4.70 12.48
N GLN A 328 -18.54 -4.17 11.68
CA GLN A 328 -18.88 -4.74 10.37
C GLN A 328 -17.65 -4.79 9.46
N LEU A 329 -16.83 -3.75 9.47
CA LEU A 329 -15.60 -3.72 8.69
C LEU A 329 -14.54 -4.71 9.21
N LEU A 330 -14.37 -4.83 10.54
CA LEU A 330 -13.47 -5.81 11.17
C LEU A 330 -13.85 -7.26 10.86
N ARG A 331 -15.15 -7.58 10.72
CA ARG A 331 -15.65 -8.91 10.33
C ARG A 331 -15.24 -9.33 8.91
N LYS A 332 -14.74 -8.42 8.08
CA LYS A 332 -14.12 -8.79 6.80
C LYS A 332 -12.76 -9.49 6.98
N LEU A 333 -12.20 -9.50 8.19
CA LEU A 333 -10.96 -10.19 8.51
C LEU A 333 -11.30 -11.57 9.10
N ASP A 334 -10.87 -12.65 8.45
CA ASP A 334 -11.25 -14.03 8.81
C ASP A 334 -11.04 -14.35 10.30
N PHE A 335 -9.89 -13.95 10.86
CA PHE A 335 -9.57 -14.21 12.27
C PHE A 335 -10.46 -13.44 13.24
N MET A 336 -11.09 -12.32 12.84
CA MET A 336 -12.03 -11.59 13.70
C MET A 336 -13.34 -12.37 13.88
N CYS A 337 -13.81 -13.04 12.82
CA CYS A 337 -14.96 -13.94 12.90
C CYS A 337 -14.66 -15.13 13.82
N GLU A 338 -13.45 -15.69 13.74
CA GLU A 338 -13.01 -16.76 14.63
C GLU A 338 -12.95 -16.30 16.11
N ILE A 339 -12.44 -15.08 16.37
CA ILE A 339 -12.44 -14.47 17.72
C ILE A 339 -13.86 -14.31 18.27
N GLU A 340 -14.81 -13.78 17.48
CA GLU A 340 -16.20 -13.61 17.92
C GLU A 340 -16.86 -14.96 18.25
N SER A 341 -16.50 -16.04 17.53
CA SER A 341 -16.97 -17.41 17.80
C SER A 341 -16.35 -18.06 19.05
N GLY A 342 -15.40 -17.40 19.72
CA GLY A 342 -14.80 -17.86 20.97
C GLY A 342 -13.41 -18.49 20.83
N ASN A 343 -12.82 -18.51 19.62
CA ASN A 343 -11.44 -18.98 19.44
C ASN A 343 -10.45 -17.88 19.84
N ILE A 344 -9.46 -18.21 20.67
CA ILE A 344 -8.40 -17.25 21.01
C ILE A 344 -7.32 -17.32 19.94
N ILE A 345 -7.33 -16.35 19.03
CA ILE A 345 -6.33 -16.21 17.99
C ILE A 345 -5.58 -14.90 18.21
N VAL A 346 -4.26 -15.00 18.37
CA VAL A 346 -3.38 -13.84 18.40
C VAL A 346 -2.73 -13.72 17.02
N PRO A 347 -3.26 -12.87 16.12
CA PRO A 347 -2.69 -12.75 14.79
C PRO A 347 -1.28 -12.14 14.88
N GLU A 348 -0.32 -12.69 14.12
CA GLU A 348 0.91 -11.96 13.79
C GLU A 348 0.66 -10.83 12.78
N GLY A 349 -0.53 -10.85 12.17
CA GLY A 349 -1.04 -9.96 11.14
C GLY A 349 -1.38 -10.72 9.86
N VAL A 350 -2.19 -10.11 8.98
CA VAL A 350 -2.49 -10.59 7.61
C VAL A 350 -1.38 -10.25 6.63
#